data_AF-T1F5S0-F1
#
_entry.id   AF-T1F5S0-F1
#
_cell.length_a   1.000
_cell.length_b   1.000
_cell.length_c   1.000
_cell.angle_alpha   90.00
_cell.angle_beta   90.00
_cell.angle_gamma   90.00
#
_symmetry.space_group_name_H-M   'P 1'
#
loop_
_entity.id
_entity.type
_entity.pdbx_description
1 polymer ?
#
loop_
_entity_poly.entity_id
_entity_poly.type
_entity_poly.pdbx_seq_one_letter_code
_entity_poly.pdbx_strand_id
1 'polypeptide(L)'
;MSKSANEVVFACIKLPVKRKTGYKNMLRQDFIFQMDNENSIKDMDCCICLNKLISAPDVVFLRKCKHQFHLTCLKDIYLNTAKLKCPLCRLMYRLEYGNCLEGVLEVKTSGDEMRMHFKISEFNCIICLKNNDEGKCLMNLLMKSWQRQLLDRNILESFQKNNLDNKLDVIKSTLEDLNVFENKLNENLDDTPDEIPENKYFKKILETSISDLEVHFGLRQPGDDNPINYDDDP
;
A
#
# COMPACT_ATOMS: atom_id res chain seq x y z
N MET A 1 -8.28 3.89 45.10
CA MET A 1 -7.74 4.79 44.06
C MET A 1 -7.06 3.93 43.02
N SER A 2 -7.78 3.62 41.93
CA SER A 2 -7.30 2.81 40.81
C SER A 2 -6.18 3.57 40.10
N LYS A 3 -4.98 2.96 40.03
CA LYS A 3 -3.90 3.46 39.18
C LYS A 3 -4.40 3.36 37.74
N SER A 4 -4.68 4.51 37.13
CA SER A 4 -4.90 4.62 35.69
C SER A 4 -3.64 4.08 35.02
N ALA A 5 -3.76 2.95 34.33
CA ALA A 5 -2.69 2.45 33.47
C ALA A 5 -2.44 3.55 32.44
N ASN A 6 -1.21 4.07 32.38
CA ASN A 6 -0.82 5.13 31.45
C ASN A 6 -1.05 4.63 30.01
N GLU A 7 -2.17 5.02 29.40
CA GLU A 7 -2.40 4.82 27.97
C GLU A 7 -1.39 5.68 27.20
N VAL A 8 -0.48 5.03 26.47
CA VAL A 8 0.45 5.74 25.59
C VAL A 8 -0.13 5.72 24.18
N VAL A 9 -0.36 6.91 23.61
CA VAL A 9 -0.69 7.04 22.18
C VAL A 9 0.55 6.67 21.39
N PHE A 10 0.45 5.58 20.62
CA PHE A 10 1.55 5.05 19.81
C PHE A 10 1.57 5.69 18.42
N ALA A 11 0.40 5.86 17.79
CA ALA A 11 0.30 6.44 16.45
C ALA A 11 -1.04 7.16 16.23
N CYS A 12 -1.03 8.18 15.37
CA CYS A 12 -2.22 8.87 14.89
C CYS A 12 -2.08 9.16 13.39
N ILE A 13 -2.92 8.56 12.55
CA ILE A 13 -2.83 8.65 11.08
C ILE A 13 -4.11 9.28 10.54
N LYS A 14 -3.99 10.49 9.96
CA LYS A 14 -5.10 11.21 9.32
C LYS A 14 -5.15 10.91 7.82
N LEU A 15 -6.35 10.79 7.27
CA LEU A 15 -6.60 10.69 5.83
C LEU A 15 -6.95 12.07 5.23
N PRO A 16 -6.63 12.31 3.95
CA PRO A 16 -5.94 11.39 3.05
C PRO A 16 -4.43 11.37 3.34
N VAL A 17 -3.83 10.18 3.37
CA VAL A 17 -2.37 10.07 3.35
C VAL A 17 -1.91 10.34 1.93
N LYS A 18 -0.96 11.27 1.75
CA LYS A 18 -0.37 11.58 0.44
C LYS A 18 0.14 10.28 -0.19
N ARG A 19 -0.36 9.95 -1.37
CA ARG A 19 0.07 8.76 -2.11
C ARG A 19 1.56 8.89 -2.39
N LYS A 20 2.34 7.93 -1.88
CA LYS A 20 3.77 7.86 -2.14
C LYS A 20 3.95 7.45 -3.60
N THR A 21 4.91 8.05 -4.29
CA THR A 21 5.30 7.67 -5.65
C THR A 21 6.62 6.91 -5.61
N GLY A 22 6.93 6.18 -6.68
CA GLY A 22 8.23 5.53 -6.85
C GLY A 22 8.32 4.09 -6.32
N TYR A 23 9.55 3.60 -6.20
CA TYR A 23 9.91 2.21 -5.96
C TYR A 23 9.56 1.75 -4.54
N LYS A 24 9.86 2.56 -3.52
CA LYS A 24 9.45 2.24 -2.14
C LYS A 24 7.93 2.13 -2.03
N ASN A 25 7.18 2.88 -2.84
CA ASN A 25 5.73 2.72 -2.89
C ASN A 25 5.31 1.38 -3.49
N MET A 26 5.95 0.93 -4.58
CA MET A 26 5.70 -0.38 -5.17
C MET A 26 5.93 -1.51 -4.14
N LEU A 27 7.00 -1.43 -3.33
CA LEU A 27 7.27 -2.44 -2.30
C LEU A 27 6.20 -2.50 -1.20
N ARG A 28 5.58 -1.35 -0.86
CA ARG A 28 4.50 -1.29 0.14
C ARG A 28 3.18 -1.93 -0.34
N GLN A 29 3.11 -2.35 -1.59
CA GLN A 29 1.90 -2.91 -2.21
C GLN A 29 1.86 -4.44 -2.16
N ASP A 30 2.84 -5.10 -1.53
CA ASP A 30 2.87 -6.55 -1.29
C ASP A 30 2.67 -7.41 -2.55
N PHE A 31 3.31 -6.99 -3.63
CA PHE A 31 3.41 -7.80 -4.84
C PHE A 31 4.73 -8.53 -4.98
N ILE A 32 5.75 -8.10 -4.23
CA ILE A 32 7.12 -8.61 -4.31
C ILE A 32 7.51 -9.12 -2.92
N PHE A 33 8.02 -10.35 -2.85
CA PHE A 33 8.43 -11.00 -1.61
C PHE A 33 9.82 -11.57 -1.76
N GLN A 34 10.61 -11.50 -0.68
CA GLN A 34 11.93 -12.10 -0.62
C GLN A 34 11.82 -13.62 -0.66
N MET A 35 12.81 -14.26 -1.28
CA MET A 35 12.99 -15.70 -1.17
C MET A 35 13.67 -16.00 0.17
N ASP A 36 12.97 -16.69 1.07
CA ASP A 36 13.48 -17.00 2.42
C ASP A 36 14.45 -18.20 2.46
N ASN A 37 14.62 -18.94 1.35
CA ASN A 37 15.42 -20.16 1.30
C ASN A 37 16.13 -20.30 -0.05
N GLU A 38 17.46 -20.49 -0.03
CA GLU A 38 18.24 -20.74 -1.24
C GLU A 38 17.74 -21.97 -2.02
N ASN A 39 17.22 -22.99 -1.32
CA ASN A 39 16.68 -24.21 -1.94
C ASN A 39 15.39 -23.98 -2.74
N SER A 40 14.69 -22.87 -2.56
CA SER A 40 13.49 -22.53 -3.34
C SER A 40 13.81 -21.61 -4.53
N ILE A 41 15.03 -21.09 -4.61
CA ILE A 41 15.52 -20.34 -5.76
C ILE A 41 15.74 -21.33 -6.91
N LYS A 42 15.11 -21.06 -8.05
CA LYS A 42 15.26 -21.90 -9.23
C LYS A 42 16.67 -21.71 -9.80
N ASP A 43 17.32 -22.81 -10.18
CA ASP A 43 18.55 -22.77 -10.98
C ASP A 43 18.21 -22.35 -12.42
N MET A 44 17.92 -21.05 -12.56
CA MET A 44 17.58 -20.40 -13.82
C MET A 44 18.17 -18.99 -13.82
N ASP A 45 18.27 -18.43 -15.01
CA ASP A 45 18.72 -17.06 -15.18
C ASP A 45 17.57 -16.08 -14.96
N CYS A 46 17.88 -14.93 -14.38
CA CYS A 46 17.00 -13.78 -14.36
C CYS A 46 16.80 -13.32 -15.80
N CYS A 47 15.56 -13.35 -16.32
CA CYS A 47 15.31 -12.99 -17.72
C CYS A 47 15.51 -11.50 -18.04
N ILE A 48 15.87 -10.68 -17.04
CA ILE A 48 16.14 -9.25 -17.18
C ILE A 48 17.63 -9.00 -17.43
N CYS A 49 18.51 -9.54 -16.57
CA CYS A 49 19.95 -9.33 -16.66
C CYS A 49 20.74 -10.53 -17.22
N LEU A 50 20.06 -11.67 -17.42
CA LEU A 50 20.63 -12.94 -17.90
C LEU A 50 21.69 -13.56 -16.96
N ASN A 51 21.78 -13.09 -15.71
CA ASN A 51 22.61 -13.70 -14.68
C ASN A 51 21.81 -14.71 -13.86
N LYS A 52 22.51 -15.70 -13.30
CA LYS A 52 21.93 -16.70 -12.41
C LYS A 52 21.19 -16.07 -11.23
N LEU A 53 20.02 -16.62 -10.91
CA LEU A 53 19.30 -16.28 -9.67
C LEU A 53 19.90 -17.00 -8.47
N ILE A 54 20.37 -18.24 -8.67
CA ILE A 54 20.98 -19.02 -7.59
C ILE A 54 22.17 -18.26 -6.99
N SER A 55 22.28 -18.31 -5.66
CA SER A 55 23.32 -17.63 -4.88
C SER A 55 23.27 -16.09 -4.86
N ALA A 56 22.25 -15.46 -5.44
CA ALA A 56 22.05 -14.01 -5.28
C ALA A 56 21.28 -13.70 -3.97
N PRO A 57 21.70 -12.70 -3.19
CA PRO A 57 21.06 -12.37 -1.90
C PRO A 57 19.73 -11.63 -2.05
N ASP A 58 19.45 -11.06 -3.23
CA ASP A 58 18.31 -10.18 -3.50
C ASP A 58 17.23 -10.84 -4.37
N VAL A 59 17.14 -12.16 -4.41
CA VAL A 59 16.11 -12.85 -5.18
C VAL A 59 14.74 -12.66 -4.54
N VAL A 60 13.79 -12.27 -5.37
CA VAL A 60 12.39 -12.05 -5.01
C VAL A 60 11.46 -12.77 -5.98
N PHE A 61 10.21 -12.96 -5.57
CA PHE A 61 9.15 -13.46 -6.45
C PHE A 61 7.94 -12.53 -6.48
N LEU A 62 7.25 -12.52 -7.61
CA LEU A 62 5.97 -11.82 -7.73
C LEU A 62 4.82 -12.67 -7.18
N ARG A 63 4.07 -12.15 -6.20
CA ARG A 63 3.10 -12.92 -5.38
C ARG A 63 2.11 -13.78 -6.18
N LYS A 64 1.52 -13.21 -7.24
CA LYS A 64 0.47 -13.88 -8.04
C LYS A 64 1.04 -14.94 -9.00
N CYS A 65 2.03 -14.60 -9.82
CA CYS A 65 2.57 -15.53 -10.83
C CYS A 65 3.78 -16.36 -10.37
N LYS A 66 4.34 -16.08 -9.19
CA LYS A 66 5.50 -16.77 -8.59
C LYS A 66 6.79 -16.77 -9.42
N HIS A 67 6.89 -15.90 -10.42
CA HIS A 67 8.12 -15.74 -11.19
C HIS A 67 9.17 -15.00 -10.37
N GLN A 68 10.42 -15.47 -10.49
CA GLN A 68 11.57 -15.02 -9.69
C GLN A 68 12.47 -14.07 -10.50
N PHE A 69 13.01 -13.06 -9.83
CA PHE A 69 13.89 -12.02 -10.38
C PHE A 69 14.84 -11.52 -9.30
N HIS A 70 15.94 -10.88 -9.67
CA HIS A 70 16.67 -10.00 -8.74
C HIS A 70 15.80 -8.79 -8.41
N LEU A 71 15.79 -8.37 -7.15
CA LEU A 71 15.03 -7.20 -6.69
C LEU A 71 15.49 -5.93 -7.41
N THR A 72 16.79 -5.79 -7.58
CA THR A 72 17.43 -4.70 -8.33
C THR A 72 16.94 -4.63 -9.79
N CYS A 73 16.81 -5.78 -10.46
CA CYS A 73 16.30 -5.83 -11.83
C CYS A 73 14.83 -5.42 -11.93
N LEU A 74 13.97 -5.82 -10.98
CA LEU A 74 12.57 -5.36 -10.94
C LEU A 74 12.47 -3.86 -10.62
N LYS A 75 13.34 -3.36 -9.73
CA LYS A 75 13.45 -1.93 -9.43
C LYS A 75 13.71 -1.15 -10.71
N ASP A 76 14.70 -1.53 -11.50
CA ASP A 76 15.06 -0.83 -12.73
C ASP A 76 13.91 -0.83 -13.75
N ILE A 77 13.21 -1.95 -13.93
CA ILE A 77 12.02 -2.00 -14.80
C ILE A 77 10.94 -1.05 -14.31
N TYR A 78 10.63 -1.08 -13.01
CA TYR A 78 9.59 -0.23 -12.45
C TYR A 78 9.97 1.25 -12.59
N LEU A 79 11.22 1.61 -12.30
CA LEU A 79 11.70 2.97 -12.43
C LEU A 79 11.62 3.47 -13.88
N ASN A 80 11.86 2.62 -14.87
CA ASN A 80 11.78 2.98 -16.28
C ASN A 80 10.35 2.97 -16.87
N THR A 81 9.36 2.39 -16.19
CA THR A 81 8.02 2.19 -16.77
C THR A 81 6.87 2.70 -15.90
N ALA A 82 7.15 3.02 -14.63
CA ALA A 82 6.18 3.26 -13.56
C ALA A 82 5.12 2.14 -13.41
N LYS A 83 5.39 0.94 -13.94
CA LYS A 83 4.44 -0.17 -14.00
C LYS A 83 5.11 -1.45 -13.54
N LEU A 84 4.47 -2.14 -12.59
CA LEU A 84 4.89 -3.49 -12.22
C LEU A 84 4.21 -4.50 -13.15
N LYS A 85 4.94 -4.94 -14.17
CA LYS A 85 4.52 -5.97 -15.11
C LYS A 85 5.52 -7.11 -15.08
N CYS A 86 5.05 -8.35 -14.90
CA CYS A 86 5.94 -9.51 -14.94
C CYS A 86 6.59 -9.64 -16.33
N PRO A 87 7.93 -9.62 -16.45
CA PRO A 87 8.60 -9.79 -17.75
C PRO A 87 8.34 -11.15 -18.42
N LEU A 88 8.09 -12.20 -17.62
CA LEU A 88 7.87 -13.56 -18.13
C LEU A 88 6.44 -13.79 -18.62
N CYS A 89 5.42 -13.56 -17.79
CA CYS A 89 4.02 -13.85 -18.14
C CYS A 89 3.19 -12.62 -18.48
N ARG A 90 3.76 -11.42 -18.43
CA ARG A 90 3.09 -10.15 -18.74
C ARG A 90 1.94 -9.78 -17.81
N LEU A 91 1.73 -10.52 -16.72
CA LEU A 91 0.74 -10.18 -15.69
C LEU A 91 1.03 -8.77 -15.12
N MET A 92 0.00 -7.93 -15.15
CA MET A 92 0.04 -6.56 -14.62
C MET A 92 -0.35 -6.55 -13.14
N TYR A 93 0.47 -5.90 -12.32
CA TYR A 93 0.20 -5.69 -10.91
C TYR A 93 -0.22 -4.23 -10.72
N ARG A 94 -1.50 -4.03 -10.38
CA ARG A 94 -2.06 -2.70 -10.17
C ARG A 94 -1.79 -2.26 -8.74
N LEU A 95 -1.09 -1.14 -8.59
CA LEU A 95 -0.93 -0.52 -7.28
C LEU A 95 -2.27 0.07 -6.87
N GLU A 96 -2.83 -0.42 -5.76
CA GLU A 96 -4.18 -0.10 -5.34
C GLU A 96 -4.15 0.80 -4.11
N TYR A 97 -4.94 1.86 -4.20
CA TYR A 97 -5.35 2.71 -3.09
C TYR A 97 -6.87 2.71 -3.06
N GLY A 98 -7.44 2.65 -1.88
CA GLY A 98 -8.88 2.80 -1.75
C GLY A 98 -9.31 4.27 -1.83
N ASN A 99 -10.63 4.45 -1.67
CA ASN A 99 -11.30 5.74 -1.82
C ASN A 99 -11.74 6.32 -0.48
N CYS A 100 -11.17 5.85 0.64
CA CYS A 100 -11.41 6.44 1.95
C CYS A 100 -10.63 7.76 2.06
N LEU A 101 -11.29 8.88 1.78
CA LEU A 101 -10.64 10.20 1.64
C LEU A 101 -10.54 10.99 2.94
N GLU A 102 -11.21 10.55 4.01
CA GLU A 102 -11.23 11.24 5.28
C GLU A 102 -11.29 10.26 6.45
N GLY A 103 -10.74 10.67 7.58
CA GLY A 103 -10.78 9.91 8.81
C GLY A 103 -9.49 9.96 9.60
N VAL A 104 -9.53 9.37 10.80
CA VAL A 104 -8.39 9.27 11.71
C VAL A 104 -8.31 7.86 12.25
N LEU A 105 -7.11 7.28 12.22
CA LEU A 105 -6.76 6.10 12.99
C LEU A 105 -5.91 6.52 14.19
N GLU A 106 -6.42 6.27 15.40
CA GLU A 106 -5.67 6.43 16.65
C GLU A 106 -5.30 5.05 17.19
N VAL A 107 -4.02 4.83 17.48
CA VAL A 107 -3.49 3.59 18.07
C VAL A 107 -2.96 3.89 19.46
N LYS A 108 -3.46 3.15 20.43
CA LYS A 108 -3.02 3.23 21.83
C LYS A 108 -2.58 1.85 22.30
N THR A 109 -1.56 1.83 23.13
CA THR A 109 -1.06 0.59 23.76
C THR A 109 -1.10 0.76 25.28
N SER A 110 -1.63 -0.23 25.98
CA SER A 110 -1.71 -0.26 27.44
C SER A 110 -1.59 -1.69 27.95
N GLY A 111 -0.48 -1.98 28.65
CA GLY A 111 -0.20 -3.33 29.15
C GLY A 111 -0.22 -4.37 28.03
N ASP A 112 -1.10 -5.37 28.20
CA ASP A 112 -1.26 -6.51 27.27
C ASP A 112 -2.25 -6.25 26.13
N GLU A 113 -2.74 -5.02 25.96
CA GLU A 113 -3.72 -4.67 24.93
C GLU A 113 -3.24 -3.51 24.04
N MET A 114 -3.57 -3.62 22.75
CA MET A 114 -3.47 -2.55 21.77
C MET A 114 -4.86 -2.23 21.25
N ARG A 115 -5.22 -0.95 21.24
CA ARG A 115 -6.53 -0.46 20.79
C ARG A 115 -6.34 0.42 19.55
N MET A 116 -6.99 0.03 18.47
CA MET A 116 -7.05 0.77 17.21
C MET A 116 -8.44 1.38 17.04
N HIS A 117 -8.52 2.71 17.03
CA HIS A 117 -9.77 3.47 16.87
C HIS A 117 -9.79 4.15 15.51
N PHE A 118 -10.60 3.62 14.60
CA PHE A 118 -10.87 4.17 13.27
C PHE A 118 -12.08 5.09 13.34
N LYS A 119 -11.92 6.34 12.91
CA LYS A 119 -12.95 7.37 12.87
C LYS A 119 -13.13 7.83 11.42
N ILE A 120 -14.32 7.66 10.84
CA ILE A 120 -14.67 8.15 9.49
C ILE A 120 -15.99 8.90 9.62
N SER A 121 -15.99 10.22 9.43
CA SER A 121 -17.19 11.04 9.64
C SER A 121 -17.81 10.74 11.03
N GLU A 122 -19.09 10.37 11.12
CA GLU A 122 -19.78 9.99 12.37
C GLU A 122 -19.53 8.52 12.78
N PHE A 123 -18.95 7.71 11.90
CA PHE A 123 -18.71 6.30 12.14
C PHE A 123 -17.42 6.05 12.94
N ASN A 124 -17.51 5.12 13.88
CA ASN A 124 -16.42 4.73 14.77
C ASN A 124 -16.29 3.21 14.83
N CYS A 125 -15.09 2.69 14.55
CA CYS A 125 -14.75 1.29 14.73
C CYS A 125 -13.56 1.15 15.69
N ILE A 126 -13.72 0.31 16.71
CA ILE A 126 -12.65 -0.03 17.66
C ILE A 126 -12.29 -1.50 17.49
N ILE A 127 -11.00 -1.76 17.30
CA ILE A 127 -10.42 -3.10 17.26
C ILE A 127 -9.41 -3.19 18.41
N CYS A 128 -9.60 -4.16 19.29
CA CYS A 128 -8.68 -4.47 20.38
C CYS A 128 -7.90 -5.73 20.02
N LEU A 129 -6.58 -5.68 20.17
CA LEU A 129 -5.64 -6.77 19.86
C LEU A 129 -4.79 -7.03 21.11
N LYS A 130 -4.33 -8.28 21.27
CA LYS A 130 -3.33 -8.61 22.30
C LYS A 130 -2.00 -7.97 21.95
N ASN A 131 -1.26 -7.47 22.93
CA ASN A 131 0.09 -6.92 22.76
C ASN A 131 1.14 -8.03 22.71
N ASN A 132 0.99 -8.95 21.77
CA ASN A 132 1.93 -10.02 21.44
C ASN A 132 2.33 -9.90 19.95
N ASP A 133 3.20 -10.79 19.47
CA ASP A 133 3.73 -10.68 18.10
C ASP A 133 2.64 -10.81 17.03
N GLU A 134 1.68 -11.72 17.22
CA GLU A 134 0.53 -11.87 16.30
C GLU A 134 -0.33 -10.60 16.26
N GLY A 135 -0.66 -10.03 17.42
CA GLY A 135 -1.45 -8.80 17.49
C GLY A 135 -0.70 -7.60 16.92
N LYS A 136 0.62 -7.51 17.13
CA LYS A 136 1.47 -6.46 16.53
C LYS A 136 1.52 -6.59 15.01
N CYS A 137 1.64 -7.82 14.50
CA CYS A 137 1.58 -8.09 13.07
C CYS A 137 0.24 -7.60 12.50
N LEU A 138 -0.88 -8.03 13.07
CA LEU A 138 -2.20 -7.61 12.59
C LEU A 138 -2.43 -6.09 12.69
N MET A 139 -1.95 -5.45 13.77
CA MET A 139 -1.97 -4.00 13.93
C MET A 139 -1.21 -3.31 12.77
N ASN A 140 -0.01 -3.79 12.45
CA ASN A 140 0.79 -3.22 11.36
C ASN A 140 0.10 -3.38 10.00
N LEU A 141 -0.54 -4.52 9.74
CA LEU A 141 -1.31 -4.73 8.51
C LEU A 141 -2.52 -3.80 8.42
N LEU A 142 -3.24 -3.59 9.52
CA LEU A 142 -4.35 -2.64 9.58
C LEU A 142 -3.87 -1.19 9.37
N MET A 143 -2.76 -0.78 9.99
CA MET A 143 -2.15 0.54 9.76
C MET A 143 -1.73 0.73 8.30
N LYS A 144 -1.10 -0.29 7.70
CA LYS A 144 -0.69 -0.30 6.29
C LYS A 144 -1.90 -0.18 5.35
N SER A 145 -2.98 -0.88 5.65
CA SER A 145 -4.24 -0.80 4.90
C SER A 145 -4.88 0.59 4.99
N TRP A 146 -4.86 1.18 6.18
CA TRP A 146 -5.33 2.54 6.43
C TRP A 146 -4.52 3.58 5.66
N GLN A 147 -3.18 3.48 5.68
CA GLN A 147 -2.31 4.37 4.91
C GLN A 147 -2.52 4.24 3.39
N ARG A 148 -2.91 3.05 2.92
CA ARG A 148 -3.32 2.79 1.53
C ARG A 148 -4.78 3.18 1.26
N GLN A 149 -5.50 3.75 2.24
CA GLN A 149 -6.90 4.18 2.14
C GLN A 149 -7.86 3.04 1.77
N LEU A 150 -7.47 1.78 2.01
CA LEU A 150 -8.21 0.58 1.61
C LEU A 150 -9.37 0.24 2.54
N LEU A 151 -9.32 0.70 3.79
CA LEU A 151 -10.35 0.44 4.78
C LEU A 151 -11.39 1.57 4.74
N ASP A 152 -12.52 1.30 4.10
CA ASP A 152 -13.69 2.18 4.10
C ASP A 152 -14.67 1.81 5.22
N ARG A 153 -15.78 2.55 5.28
CA ARG A 153 -16.86 2.30 6.26
C ARG A 153 -17.43 0.89 6.16
N ASN A 154 -17.67 0.38 4.94
CA ASN A 154 -18.31 -0.92 4.74
C ASN A 154 -17.44 -2.06 5.29
N ILE A 155 -16.14 -1.99 5.01
CA ILE A 155 -15.15 -2.94 5.50
C ILE A 155 -15.08 -2.87 7.04
N LEU A 156 -14.98 -1.69 7.62
CA LEU A 156 -14.91 -1.55 9.08
C LEU A 156 -16.21 -1.99 9.77
N GLU A 157 -17.37 -1.72 9.19
CA GLU A 157 -18.67 -2.23 9.68
C GLU A 157 -18.70 -3.76 9.66
N SER A 158 -18.14 -4.39 8.63
CA SER A 158 -18.02 -5.85 8.56
C SER A 158 -17.21 -6.40 9.73
N PHE A 159 -16.17 -5.69 10.18
CA PHE A 159 -15.36 -6.10 11.33
C PHE A 159 -16.12 -5.98 12.66
N GLN A 160 -17.08 -5.07 12.78
CA GLN A 160 -17.89 -4.93 14.00
C GLN A 160 -19.02 -5.96 14.10
N LYS A 161 -19.60 -6.38 12.98
CA LYS A 161 -20.75 -7.30 12.94
C LYS A 161 -20.40 -8.75 13.31
N ASN A 162 -19.12 -9.10 13.32
CA ASN A 162 -18.66 -10.45 13.62
C ASN A 162 -18.38 -10.65 15.11
N ASN A 163 -18.75 -11.83 15.64
CA ASN A 163 -18.44 -12.25 17.01
C ASN A 163 -16.91 -12.30 17.23
N LEU A 164 -16.48 -12.14 18.49
CA LEU A 164 -15.07 -12.02 18.86
C LEU A 164 -14.20 -13.16 18.32
N ASP A 165 -14.69 -14.40 18.38
CA ASP A 165 -13.94 -15.61 17.98
C ASP A 165 -13.60 -15.64 16.49
N ASN A 166 -14.49 -15.12 15.63
CA ASN A 166 -14.29 -15.10 14.17
C ASN A 166 -13.78 -13.75 13.65
N LYS A 167 -13.81 -12.70 14.48
CA LYS A 167 -13.47 -11.34 14.06
C LYS A 167 -12.05 -11.23 13.52
N LEU A 168 -11.08 -11.89 14.15
CA LEU A 168 -9.69 -11.86 13.71
C LEU A 168 -9.49 -12.55 12.36
N ASP A 169 -10.16 -13.68 12.13
CA ASP A 169 -10.07 -14.41 10.87
C ASP A 169 -10.72 -13.63 9.73
N VAL A 170 -11.86 -12.98 9.98
CA VAL A 170 -12.49 -12.09 9.00
C VAL A 170 -11.59 -10.92 8.65
N ILE A 171 -10.95 -10.27 9.65
CA ILE A 171 -9.99 -9.20 9.39
C ILE A 171 -8.84 -9.72 8.55
N LYS A 172 -8.20 -10.82 8.96
CA LYS A 172 -7.07 -11.42 8.22
C LYS A 172 -7.45 -11.70 6.77
N SER A 173 -8.54 -12.44 6.53
CA SER A 173 -9.04 -12.76 5.17
C SER A 173 -9.29 -11.50 4.35
N THR A 174 -9.92 -10.48 4.95
CA THR A 174 -10.20 -9.21 4.25
C THR A 174 -8.90 -8.49 3.86
N LEU A 175 -7.90 -8.49 4.73
CA LEU A 175 -6.58 -7.92 4.44
C LEU A 175 -5.87 -8.69 3.32
N GLU A 176 -6.02 -10.02 3.26
CA GLU A 176 -5.49 -10.81 2.17
C GLU A 176 -6.14 -10.46 0.82
N ASP A 177 -7.47 -10.31 0.81
CA ASP A 177 -8.24 -9.91 -0.37
C ASP A 177 -7.84 -8.53 -0.88
N LEU A 178 -7.50 -7.61 0.03
CA LEU A 178 -6.97 -6.27 -0.26
C LEU A 178 -5.48 -6.25 -0.66
N ASN A 179 -4.87 -7.42 -0.79
CA ASN A 179 -3.45 -7.62 -1.03
C ASN A 179 -2.57 -6.87 0.00
N VAL A 180 -2.83 -7.09 1.29
CA VAL A 180 -2.07 -6.55 2.41
C VAL A 180 -1.50 -7.70 3.22
N PHE A 181 -0.18 -7.81 3.25
CA PHE A 181 0.52 -8.95 3.84
C PHE A 181 1.70 -8.50 4.68
N GLU A 182 2.09 -9.39 5.59
CA GLU A 182 3.39 -9.33 6.23
C GLU A 182 4.46 -9.54 5.16
N ASN A 183 5.44 -8.65 5.12
CA ASN A 183 6.45 -8.66 4.08
C ASN A 183 7.73 -8.00 4.59
N LYS A 184 8.72 -8.83 4.89
CA LYS A 184 10.01 -8.39 5.47
C LYS A 184 10.74 -7.35 4.63
N LEU A 185 10.50 -7.34 3.30
CA LEU A 185 11.08 -6.33 2.40
C LEU A 185 10.61 -4.90 2.71
N ASN A 186 9.47 -4.74 3.40
CA ASN A 186 8.89 -3.43 3.66
C ASN A 186 8.86 -3.00 5.13
N GLU A 187 9.35 -3.82 6.06
CA GLU A 187 9.34 -3.52 7.51
C GLU A 187 10.18 -2.27 7.86
N ASN A 188 11.29 -2.03 7.16
CA ASN A 188 12.24 -0.95 7.46
C ASN A 188 12.26 0.15 6.39
N LEU A 189 11.22 0.25 5.55
CA LEU A 189 11.16 1.30 4.54
C LEU A 189 10.86 2.65 5.19
N ASP A 190 11.84 3.53 5.19
CA ASP A 190 11.68 4.91 5.61
C ASP A 190 10.79 5.70 4.64
N ASP A 191 10.44 6.92 5.07
CA ASP A 191 9.59 7.83 4.30
C ASP A 191 10.39 8.82 3.44
N THR A 192 11.71 8.59 3.31
CA THR A 192 12.55 9.42 2.45
C THR A 192 12.19 9.16 0.98
N PRO A 193 12.15 10.22 0.13
CA PRO A 193 11.92 10.05 -1.30
C PRO A 193 12.87 9.02 -1.92
N ASP A 194 12.42 8.34 -2.98
CA ASP A 194 13.30 7.46 -3.73
C ASP A 194 14.45 8.28 -4.34
N GLU A 195 15.68 7.75 -4.24
CA GLU A 195 16.78 8.24 -5.06
C GLU A 195 16.42 8.01 -6.52
N ILE A 196 16.23 9.12 -7.23
CA ILE A 196 15.95 9.12 -8.66
C ILE A 196 17.27 8.86 -9.37
N PRO A 197 17.41 7.78 -10.17
CA PRO A 197 18.56 7.65 -11.04
C PRO A 197 18.62 8.86 -11.97
N GLU A 198 19.79 9.49 -12.15
CA GLU A 198 20.00 10.71 -12.96
C GLU A 198 19.63 10.57 -14.45
N ASN A 199 19.07 9.44 -14.87
CA ASN A 199 18.75 9.16 -16.25
C ASN A 199 17.60 10.03 -16.77
N LYS A 200 17.82 10.68 -17.92
CA LYS A 200 16.88 11.61 -18.59
C LYS A 200 15.48 11.04 -18.83
N TYR A 201 15.35 9.72 -18.95
CA TYR A 201 14.06 9.05 -19.12
C TYR A 201 13.14 9.13 -17.89
N PHE A 202 13.72 9.16 -16.68
CA PHE A 202 12.95 9.14 -15.43
C PHE A 202 12.22 10.45 -15.17
N LYS A 203 12.85 11.58 -15.51
CA LYS A 203 12.27 12.92 -15.32
C LYS A 203 10.97 13.10 -16.14
N LYS A 204 10.97 12.60 -17.38
CA LYS A 204 9.81 12.66 -18.29
C LYS A 204 8.63 11.79 -17.82
N ILE A 205 8.90 10.64 -17.20
CA ILE A 205 7.86 9.73 -16.70
C ILE A 205 7.20 10.29 -15.44
N LEU A 206 7.96 10.86 -14.51
CA LEU A 206 7.39 11.52 -13.33
C LEU A 206 6.47 12.68 -13.72
N GLU A 207 6.88 13.52 -14.66
CA GLU A 207 6.08 14.64 -15.17
C GLU A 207 4.77 14.14 -15.83
N THR A 208 4.83 13.05 -16.60
CA THR A 208 3.64 12.47 -17.25
C THR A 208 2.71 11.73 -16.27
N SER A 209 3.28 11.09 -15.24
CA SER A 209 2.48 10.37 -14.21
C SER A 209 1.73 11.33 -13.28
N ILE A 210 2.26 12.55 -13.10
CA ILE A 210 1.58 13.63 -12.36
C ILE A 210 0.40 14.16 -13.18
N SER A 211 0.57 14.38 -14.49
CA SER A 211 -0.54 14.83 -15.34
C SER A 211 -1.66 13.79 -15.47
N ASP A 212 -1.34 12.49 -15.52
CA ASP A 212 -2.37 11.44 -15.56
C ASP A 212 -3.17 11.31 -14.25
N LEU A 213 -2.60 11.74 -13.12
CA LEU A 213 -3.31 11.84 -11.84
C LEU A 213 -4.23 13.06 -11.77
N GLU A 214 -3.89 14.15 -12.46
CA GLU A 214 -4.70 15.36 -12.56
C GLU A 214 -5.91 15.17 -13.50
N VAL A 215 -5.79 14.37 -14.56
CA VAL A 215 -6.89 14.10 -15.50
C VAL A 215 -8.02 13.25 -14.88
N HIS A 216 -7.75 12.50 -13.80
CA HIS A 216 -8.78 11.72 -13.09
C HIS A 216 -9.51 12.47 -11.97
N PHE A 217 -8.99 13.62 -11.54
CA PHE A 217 -9.68 14.54 -10.64
C PHE A 217 -9.94 15.83 -11.38
N GLY A 218 -11.01 15.85 -12.17
CA GLY A 218 -11.52 17.05 -12.82
C GLY A 218 -11.81 18.15 -11.81
N LEU A 219 -10.79 18.93 -11.47
CA LEU A 219 -10.95 20.28 -10.97
C LEU A 219 -11.54 21.07 -12.12
N ARG A 220 -12.87 21.16 -12.18
CA ARG A 220 -13.52 22.26 -12.89
C ARG A 220 -12.94 23.54 -12.28
N GLN A 221 -12.14 24.26 -13.05
CA GLN A 221 -11.86 25.64 -12.74
C GLN A 221 -13.20 26.39 -12.81
N PRO A 222 -13.62 27.09 -11.74
CA PRO A 222 -14.77 27.97 -11.83
C PRO A 222 -14.32 29.26 -12.53
N GLY A 223 -14.77 29.50 -13.76
CA GLY A 223 -14.65 30.82 -14.37
C GLY A 223 -14.35 30.89 -15.85
N ASP A 224 -15.06 30.15 -16.70
CA ASP A 224 -15.21 30.51 -18.12
C ASP A 224 -16.68 30.38 -18.54
N ASP A 225 -17.53 31.24 -17.96
CA ASP A 225 -18.83 31.56 -18.56
C ASP A 225 -18.55 32.51 -19.73
N ASN A 226 -18.27 31.94 -20.90
CA ASN A 226 -18.41 32.67 -22.16
C ASN A 226 -19.86 32.58 -22.62
N PRO A 227 -20.58 33.71 -22.76
CA PRO A 227 -21.95 33.68 -23.27
C PRO A 227 -21.94 33.28 -24.75
N ILE A 228 -22.77 32.29 -25.06
CA ILE A 228 -23.07 31.87 -26.43
C ILE A 228 -23.86 33.02 -27.08
N ASN A 229 -23.20 33.76 -27.98
CA ASN A 229 -23.88 34.65 -28.91
C ASN A 229 -24.70 33.78 -29.87
N TYR A 230 -26.02 33.95 -29.82
CA TYR A 230 -26.90 33.58 -30.92
C TYR A 230 -26.88 34.74 -31.91
N ASP A 231 -26.01 34.66 -32.91
CA ASP A 231 -26.15 35.47 -34.10
C ASP A 231 -27.25 34.84 -34.95
N ASP A 232 -28.43 35.46 -34.86
CA ASP A 232 -29.43 35.46 -35.92
C ASP A 232 -28.78 35.95 -37.21
N ASP A 233 -29.06 35.27 -38.33
CA ASP A 233 -29.03 35.93 -39.63
C ASP A 233 -30.03 35.27 -40.60
N PRO A 234 -30.53 36.04 -41.58
CA PRO A 234 -31.91 36.03 -42.09
C PRO A 234 -32.24 35.04 -43.21
#